data_AF-A0A2K4FVD8-F1
#
_entry.id   AF-A0A2K4FVD8-F1
#
_cell.length_a   1.000
_cell.length_b   1.000
_cell.length_c   1.000
_cell.angle_alpha   90.00
_cell.angle_beta   90.00
_cell.angle_gamma   90.00
#
_symmetry.space_group_name_H-M   'P 1'
#
loop_
_entity.id
_entity.type
_entity.pdbx_description
1 polymer ?
#
loop_
_entity_poly.entity_id
_entity_poly.type
_entity_poly.pdbx_seq_one_letter_code
_entity_poly.pdbx_strand_id
1 'polypeptide(L)'
;TEDFMSLWRCRKPTIAKVHGYAVAGGSDIALCCDLLTMADDARIGYMPTRVWGCPTTAMWTYRLGALRAKQLMFTGDTITGTQAADWG
;
A
#
# COMPACT_ATOMS: atom_id res chain seq x y z
N THR A 1 -0.05 13.07 -5.92
CA THR A 1 -1.01 12.75 -4.84
C THR A 1 -2.44 12.75 -5.33
N GLU A 2 -2.85 13.79 -6.07
CA GLU A 2 -4.24 13.90 -6.58
C GLU A 2 -4.69 12.69 -7.41
N ASP A 3 -3.81 12.15 -8.26
CA ASP A 3 -4.18 11.02 -9.12
C ASP A 3 -4.47 9.74 -8.33
N PHE A 4 -3.63 9.39 -7.33
CA PHE A 4 -3.87 8.20 -6.50
C PHE A 4 -5.12 8.37 -5.63
N MET A 5 -5.28 9.56 -5.03
CA MET A 5 -6.42 9.88 -4.18
C MET A 5 -7.73 10.01 -4.96
N SER A 6 -7.70 10.05 -6.29
CA SER A 6 -8.93 9.97 -7.11
C SER A 6 -9.64 8.63 -6.95
N LEU A 7 -8.90 7.54 -6.69
CA LEU A 7 -9.46 6.22 -6.40
C LEU A 7 -10.20 6.23 -5.06
N TRP A 8 -9.57 6.78 -4.03
CA TRP A 8 -10.17 6.93 -2.70
C TRP A 8 -11.42 7.83 -2.71
N ARG A 9 -11.41 8.87 -3.54
CA ARG A 9 -12.53 9.82 -3.71
C ARG A 9 -13.57 9.35 -4.73
N CYS A 10 -13.41 8.15 -5.30
CA CYS A 10 -14.29 7.64 -6.34
C CYS A 10 -15.71 7.42 -5.79
N ARG A 11 -16.73 7.80 -6.58
CA ARG A 11 -18.13 7.53 -6.22
C ARG A 11 -18.55 6.07 -6.43
N LYS A 12 -17.71 5.29 -7.10
CA LYS A 12 -17.93 3.86 -7.37
C LYS A 12 -16.91 3.05 -6.59
N PRO A 13 -17.28 1.85 -6.10
CA PRO A 13 -16.34 0.96 -5.45
C PRO A 13 -15.13 0.67 -6.35
N THR A 14 -13.94 0.80 -5.78
CA THR A 14 -12.65 0.55 -6.43
C THR A 14 -12.04 -0.74 -5.89
N ILE A 15 -11.55 -1.59 -6.79
CA ILE A 15 -10.98 -2.90 -6.44
C ILE A 15 -9.59 -3.01 -7.05
N ALA A 16 -8.57 -3.15 -6.20
CA ALA A 16 -7.21 -3.47 -6.61
C ALA A 16 -7.02 -5.00 -6.58
N LYS A 17 -6.50 -5.55 -7.69
CA LYS A 17 -6.07 -6.94 -7.80
C LYS A 17 -4.59 -6.98 -8.13
N VAL A 18 -3.77 -7.53 -7.24
CA VAL A 18 -2.32 -7.47 -7.31
C VAL A 18 -1.71 -8.86 -7.49
N HIS A 19 -0.84 -8.96 -8.48
CA HIS A 19 0.03 -10.11 -8.74
C HIS A 19 1.47 -9.61 -8.88
N GLY A 20 2.44 -10.39 -8.42
CA GLY A 20 3.85 -9.98 -8.46
C GLY A 20 4.13 -8.81 -7.51
N TYR A 21 4.51 -7.64 -8.02
CA TYR A 21 5.01 -6.53 -7.21
C TYR A 21 4.11 -5.30 -7.27
N ALA A 22 3.60 -4.86 -6.12
CA ALA A 22 2.95 -3.56 -5.94
C ALA A 22 3.83 -2.67 -5.06
N VAL A 23 4.86 -2.07 -5.65
CA VAL A 23 5.87 -1.30 -4.91
C VAL A 23 5.82 0.18 -5.26
N ALA A 24 6.30 1.04 -4.35
CA ALA A 24 6.31 2.49 -4.54
C ALA A 24 4.89 3.01 -4.87
N GLY A 25 4.72 3.74 -5.98
CA GLY A 25 3.42 4.24 -6.40
C GLY A 25 2.37 3.15 -6.66
N GLY A 26 2.79 1.92 -7.00
CA GLY A 26 1.87 0.78 -7.11
C GLY A 26 1.21 0.43 -5.78
N SER A 27 1.93 0.58 -4.67
CA SER A 27 1.36 0.41 -3.33
C SER A 27 0.39 1.53 -2.97
N ASP A 28 0.66 2.78 -3.39
CA ASP A 28 -0.26 3.90 -3.17
C ASP A 28 -1.59 3.68 -3.90
N ILE A 29 -1.54 3.23 -5.16
CA ILE A 29 -2.72 2.85 -5.93
C ILE A 29 -3.51 1.76 -5.18
N ALA A 30 -2.83 0.69 -4.77
CA ALA A 30 -3.46 -0.44 -4.09
C ALA A 30 -4.14 -0.03 -2.78
N LEU A 31 -3.50 0.80 -1.95
CA LEU A 31 -4.04 1.22 -0.66
C LEU A 31 -5.14 2.28 -0.76
N CYS A 32 -5.17 3.05 -1.87
CA CYS A 32 -6.24 4.00 -2.16
C CYS A 32 -7.54 3.33 -2.65
N CYS A 33 -7.48 2.07 -3.11
CA CYS A 33 -8.69 1.33 -3.50
C CYS A 33 -9.51 0.88 -2.28
N ASP A 34 -10.83 0.78 -2.42
CA ASP A 34 -11.73 0.34 -1.34
C ASP A 34 -11.45 -1.10 -0.92
N LEU A 35 -11.32 -1.98 -1.92
CA LEU A 35 -11.02 -3.39 -1.74
C LEU A 35 -9.67 -3.74 -2.38
N LEU A 36 -8.90 -4.59 -1.70
CA LEU A 36 -7.60 -5.07 -2.16
C LEU A 36 -7.56 -6.58 -2.09
N THR A 37 -7.26 -7.22 -3.22
CA THR A 37 -6.97 -8.65 -3.33
C THR A 37 -5.54 -8.81 -3.84
N MET A 38 -4.77 -9.65 -3.17
CA MET A 38 -3.38 -9.96 -3.50
C MET A 38 -3.21 -11.46 -3.65
N ALA A 39 -2.39 -11.89 -4.60
CA ALA A 39 -1.88 -13.27 -4.59
C ALA A 39 -0.96 -13.49 -3.39
N ASP A 40 -0.92 -14.71 -2.87
CA ASP A 40 -0.15 -15.06 -1.66
C ASP A 40 1.34 -14.73 -1.79
N ASP A 41 1.90 -14.94 -2.99
CA ASP A 41 3.29 -14.70 -3.36
C ASP A 41 3.59 -13.25 -3.78
N ALA A 42 2.55 -12.41 -3.91
CA ALA A 42 2.73 -11.02 -4.29
C ALA A 42 3.43 -10.23 -3.18
N ARG A 43 4.18 -9.18 -3.55
CA ARG A 43 4.89 -8.31 -2.62
C ARG A 43 4.41 -6.88 -2.70
N ILE A 44 4.09 -6.28 -1.55
CA ILE A 44 3.68 -4.88 -1.42
C ILE A 44 4.59 -4.15 -0.44
N GLY A 45 4.90 -2.88 -0.72
CA GLY A 45 5.72 -2.05 0.17
C GLY A 45 6.09 -0.70 -0.43
N TYR A 46 6.86 0.09 0.33
CA TYR A 46 7.34 1.41 -0.10
C TYR A 46 8.85 1.60 0.12
N MET A 47 9.67 0.95 -0.71
CA MET A 47 11.13 1.04 -0.71
C MET A 47 11.67 2.47 -0.94
N PRO A 48 10.99 3.37 -1.69
CA PRO A 48 11.47 4.74 -1.84
C PRO A 48 11.69 5.48 -0.52
N THR A 49 11.11 5.02 0.60
CA THR A 49 11.38 5.58 1.93
C THR A 49 12.87 5.56 2.32
N ARG A 50 13.66 4.65 1.75
CA ARG A 50 15.11 4.57 1.98
C ARG A 50 15.90 5.73 1.38
N VAL A 51 15.31 6.51 0.46
CA VAL A 51 16.00 7.59 -0.27
C VAL A 51 15.16 8.88 -0.34
N TRP A 52 13.87 8.76 -0.61
CA TRP A 52 12.97 9.86 -0.98
C TRP A 52 11.88 10.15 0.07
N GLY A 53 11.82 9.37 1.15
CA GLY A 53 10.87 9.57 2.25
C GLY A 53 9.52 8.88 2.05
N CYS A 54 8.52 9.31 2.82
CA CYS A 54 7.24 8.61 2.93
C CYS A 54 6.24 9.00 1.82
N PRO A 55 5.29 8.10 1.47
CA PRO A 55 4.26 8.39 0.49
C PRO A 55 3.36 9.53 0.95
N THR A 56 3.05 10.43 0.03
CA THR A 56 2.21 11.61 0.28
C THR A 56 0.75 11.28 0.54
N THR A 57 0.30 10.06 0.23
CA THR A 57 -1.09 9.63 0.46
C THR A 57 -1.36 9.30 1.94
N ALA A 58 -0.32 9.02 2.73
CA ALA A 58 -0.41 8.54 4.11
C ALA A 58 -1.26 7.25 4.31
N MET A 59 -1.61 6.54 3.23
CA MET A 59 -2.53 5.39 3.31
C MET A 59 -1.95 4.20 4.05
N TRP A 60 -0.62 4.05 4.08
CA TRP A 60 0.04 3.05 4.92
C TRP A 60 -0.28 3.21 6.41
N THR A 61 -0.30 4.45 6.90
CA THR A 61 -0.68 4.76 8.29
C THR A 61 -2.17 4.55 8.53
N TYR A 62 -3.01 4.92 7.57
CA TYR A 62 -4.45 4.77 7.65
C TYR A 62 -4.88 3.29 7.71
N ARG A 63 -4.26 2.43 6.90
CA ARG A 63 -4.63 0.99 6.80
C ARG A 63 -4.01 0.15 7.91
N LEU A 64 -2.70 0.29 8.17
CA LEU A 64 -1.98 -0.59 9.08
C LEU A 64 -1.87 -0.06 10.53
N GLY A 65 -2.24 1.20 10.75
CA GLY A 65 -1.99 1.90 12.00
C GLY A 65 -0.53 2.31 12.18
N ALA A 66 -0.27 3.11 13.22
CA ALA A 66 1.00 3.81 13.38
C ALA A 66 2.22 2.90 13.58
N LEU A 67 2.09 1.78 14.30
CA LEU A 67 3.22 0.94 14.66
C LEU A 67 3.79 0.19 13.44
N ARG A 68 2.93 -0.52 12.71
CA ARG A 68 3.32 -1.26 11.50
C ARG A 68 3.73 -0.33 10.36
N ALA A 69 3.01 0.79 10.20
CA ALA A 69 3.39 1.79 9.21
C ALA A 69 4.78 2.36 9.50
N LYS A 70 5.10 2.70 10.75
CA LYS A 70 6.47 3.16 11.11
C LYS A 70 7.52 2.09 10.82
N GLN A 71 7.28 0.84 11.16
CA GLN A 71 8.20 -0.25 10.87
C GLN A 71 8.52 -0.29 9.36
N LEU A 72 7.49 -0.35 8.51
CA LEU A 72 7.68 -0.41 7.05
C LEU A 72 8.27 0.87 6.46
N MET A 73 7.92 2.04 7.00
CA MET A 73 8.46 3.32 6.52
C MET A 73 9.91 3.55 6.99
N PHE A 74 10.33 2.99 8.12
CA PHE A 74 11.71 3.11 8.59
C PHE A 74 12.62 2.09 7.91
N THR A 75 12.14 0.87 7.66
CA THR A 75 12.96 -0.13 7.00
C THR A 75 12.86 -0.03 5.49
N GLY A 76 11.69 0.29 4.91
CA GLY A 76 11.44 0.20 3.48
C GLY A 76 11.38 -1.24 2.99
N ASP A 77 10.92 -2.16 3.85
CA ASP A 77 10.72 -3.56 3.50
C ASP A 77 9.40 -3.79 2.74
N THR A 78 9.29 -4.98 2.16
CA THR A 78 8.07 -5.46 1.51
C THR A 78 7.51 -6.66 2.24
N ILE A 79 6.20 -6.73 2.33
CA ILE A 79 5.45 -7.85 2.90
C ILE A 79 4.82 -8.69 1.78
N THR A 80 4.58 -9.96 2.05
CA THR A 80 3.89 -10.86 1.12
C THR A 80 2.39 -10.65 1.15
N GLY A 81 1.66 -11.19 0.18
CA GLY A 81 0.19 -11.17 0.16
C GLY A 81 -0.41 -11.85 1.37
N THR A 82 0.16 -12.99 1.79
CA THR A 82 -0.24 -13.68 3.03
C THR A 82 -0.07 -12.78 4.26
N GLN A 83 1.09 -12.14 4.42
CA GLN A 83 1.33 -11.26 5.56
C GLN A 83 0.45 -10.00 5.52
N ALA A 84 0.17 -9.47 4.33
CA ALA A 84 -0.76 -8.35 4.16
C ALA A 84 -2.18 -8.74 4.60
N ALA A 85 -2.66 -9.93 4.23
CA ALA A 85 -3.96 -10.43 4.66
C ALA A 85 -4.06 -10.62 6.18
N ASP A 86 -2.99 -11.09 6.83
CA ASP A 86 -2.92 -11.22 8.29
C ASP A 86 -2.94 -9.86 9.01
N TRP A 87 -2.51 -8.80 8.33
CA TRP A 87 -2.38 -7.47 8.92
C TRP A 87 -3.62 -6.61 8.75
N GLY A 88 -4.46 -6.90 7.75
CA GLY A 88 -5.61 -6.07 7.33
C GLY A 88 -5.21 -4.89 6.45
#